data_AF-A0A9W8QU78-F1
#
_entry.id   AF-A0A9W8QU78-F1
#
_cell.length_a   1.000
_cell.length_b   1.000
_cell.length_c   1.000
_cell.angle_alpha   90.00
_cell.angle_beta   90.00
_cell.angle_gamma   90.00
#
_symmetry.space_group_name_H-M   'P 1'
#
loop_
_entity.id
_entity.type
_entity.pdbx_description
1 polymer ?
#
loop_
_entity_poly.entity_id
_entity_poly.type
_entity_poly.pdbx_seq_one_letter_code
_entity_poly.pdbx_strand_id
1 'polypeptide(L)'
;MSNVLIVGAGPVGLFAALRLGQRGVKVDLFEKLTEPDQSPRASGYYGPILTLLKESGLWDAASTEGYEENGLFFRTPPVDNGNGGKTFGKQLGYIQDKQLMLPQSKLTAIIKKAAVGTGNVTVHYQAEVTAIEEAGDSVTLNVKNLGSGDMEAFKGVYLVASDGGRSTIRSLLKIPFPGHTWPERVITTNLARVNDEMAHVSPHFIIDPVNWAVVIPLSPPKLGQTSHWRYAIAVDSQDPRTDEELLAPENLDTLYEKVMVGKRPLEYKVEQKTVYHMHQRLASTMKRGRCLLAGDAAHLNCPLGAMGLSTGLLDAEALADALIMVLNEGYPELVLDVYADVRREVFAYFVDPMTTQNKTRLQGNPLDVEREDGFMRLLRNPAIDSQALFQKVYKERWVTDMRSKIATMGIKAE
;
A
#
# COMPACT_ATOMS: atom_id res chain seq x y z
N MET A 1 -10.91 22.67 -22.73
CA MET A 1 -10.02 22.20 -21.65
C MET A 1 -10.46 20.80 -21.27
N SER A 2 -9.54 19.85 -21.31
CA SER A 2 -9.82 18.44 -21.02
C SER A 2 -9.92 18.22 -19.51
N ASN A 3 -11.09 17.78 -19.02
CA ASN A 3 -11.32 17.47 -17.61
C ASN A 3 -11.17 15.97 -17.37
N VAL A 4 -10.39 15.58 -16.36
CA VAL A 4 -10.22 14.18 -15.94
C VAL A 4 -11.02 13.94 -14.67
N LEU A 5 -11.86 12.91 -14.68
CA LEU A 5 -12.64 12.51 -13.50
C LEU A 5 -11.85 11.43 -12.74
N ILE A 6 -11.76 11.54 -11.41
CA ILE A 6 -11.10 10.55 -10.56
C ILE A 6 -12.07 10.11 -9.47
N VAL A 7 -12.17 8.80 -9.22
CA VAL A 7 -13.06 8.26 -8.17
C VAL A 7 -12.21 7.61 -7.08
N GLY A 8 -12.39 8.07 -5.85
CA GLY A 8 -11.66 7.68 -4.64
C GLY A 8 -10.62 8.73 -4.21
N ALA A 9 -10.81 9.36 -3.05
CA ALA A 9 -9.82 10.26 -2.42
C ALA A 9 -8.85 9.52 -1.50
N GLY A 10 -8.51 8.28 -1.86
CA GLY A 10 -7.38 7.58 -1.28
C GLY A 10 -6.05 8.19 -1.74
N PRO A 11 -4.92 7.75 -1.14
CA PRO A 11 -3.60 8.24 -1.52
C PRO A 11 -3.28 8.08 -3.02
N VAL A 12 -3.76 7.00 -3.66
CA VAL A 12 -3.56 6.74 -5.09
C VAL A 12 -4.27 7.79 -5.96
N GLY A 13 -5.57 8.00 -5.73
CA GLY A 13 -6.37 8.97 -6.50
C GLY A 13 -5.90 10.41 -6.30
N LEU A 14 -5.61 10.78 -5.05
CA LEU A 14 -5.07 12.10 -4.73
C LEU A 14 -3.67 12.32 -5.34
N PHE A 15 -2.84 11.28 -5.38
CA PHE A 15 -1.51 11.38 -6.00
C PHE A 15 -1.62 11.54 -7.51
N ALA A 16 -2.48 10.77 -8.18
CA ALA A 16 -2.76 10.96 -9.61
C ALA A 16 -3.28 12.40 -9.88
N ALA A 17 -4.21 12.89 -9.05
CA ALA A 17 -4.73 14.25 -9.15
C ALA A 17 -3.62 15.30 -8.98
N LEU A 18 -2.71 15.13 -8.01
CA LEU A 18 -1.57 16.00 -7.82
C LEU A 18 -0.69 16.09 -9.07
N ARG A 19 -0.31 14.95 -9.65
CA ARG A 19 0.58 14.89 -10.82
C ARG A 19 -0.06 15.52 -12.06
N LEU A 20 -1.34 15.24 -12.29
CA LEU A 20 -2.14 15.86 -13.35
C LEU A 20 -2.28 17.38 -13.13
N GLY A 21 -2.63 17.80 -11.92
CA GLY A 21 -2.81 19.21 -11.56
C GLY A 21 -1.51 20.03 -11.64
N GLN A 22 -0.36 19.43 -11.30
CA GLN A 22 0.98 20.03 -11.49
C GLN A 22 1.31 20.31 -12.96
N ARG A 23 0.64 19.62 -13.90
CA ARG A 23 0.78 19.83 -15.36
C ARG A 23 -0.43 20.55 -15.98
N GLY A 24 -1.24 21.24 -15.17
CA GLY A 24 -2.32 22.09 -15.65
C GLY A 24 -3.59 21.35 -16.09
N VAL A 25 -3.67 20.03 -15.91
CA VAL A 25 -4.88 19.26 -16.22
C VAL A 25 -5.93 19.51 -15.14
N LYS A 26 -7.16 19.86 -15.54
CA LYS A 26 -8.29 20.02 -14.61
C LYS A 26 -8.79 18.65 -14.17
N VAL A 27 -9.01 18.51 -12.86
CA VAL A 27 -9.41 17.25 -12.23
C VAL A 27 -10.59 17.48 -11.29
N ASP A 28 -11.66 16.72 -11.49
CA ASP A 28 -12.72 16.53 -10.50
C ASP A 28 -12.56 15.16 -9.84
N LEU A 29 -12.32 15.15 -8.53
CA LEU A 29 -12.11 13.96 -7.74
C LEU A 29 -13.31 13.72 -6.81
N PHE A 30 -13.89 12.51 -6.83
CA PHE A 30 -15.09 12.15 -6.07
C PHE A 30 -14.79 11.18 -4.94
N GLU A 31 -15.26 11.49 -3.73
CA GLU A 31 -15.15 10.65 -2.53
C GLU A 31 -16.48 10.58 -1.81
N LYS A 32 -16.91 9.36 -1.46
CA LYS A 32 -18.19 9.14 -0.78
C LYS A 32 -18.13 9.48 0.72
N LEU A 33 -16.95 9.41 1.33
CA LEU A 33 -16.77 9.82 2.72
C LEU A 33 -16.83 11.35 2.85
N THR A 34 -17.01 11.84 4.08
CA THR A 34 -16.95 13.28 4.40
C THR A 34 -15.51 13.82 4.40
N GLU A 35 -14.54 12.92 4.60
CA GLU A 35 -13.11 13.19 4.56
C GLU A 35 -12.35 11.90 4.21
N PRO A 36 -11.07 11.98 3.80
CA PRO A 36 -10.28 10.78 3.55
C PRO A 36 -10.18 9.86 4.77
N ASP A 37 -10.02 8.56 4.54
CA ASP A 37 -9.90 7.54 5.59
C ASP A 37 -8.73 7.84 6.56
N GLN A 38 -9.05 7.92 7.86
CA GLN A 38 -8.10 8.26 8.92
C GLN A 38 -7.35 7.03 9.49
N SER A 39 -7.71 5.82 9.08
CA SER A 39 -7.02 4.61 9.54
C SER A 39 -5.56 4.59 9.08
N PRO A 40 -4.61 4.23 9.96
CA PRO A 40 -3.19 4.36 9.64
C PRO A 40 -2.71 3.47 8.49
N ARG A 41 -3.43 2.37 8.15
CA ARG A 41 -3.16 1.43 7.04
C ARG A 41 -1.66 1.30 6.72
N ALA A 42 -1.16 1.58 5.52
CA ALA A 42 0.28 1.50 5.25
C ALA A 42 1.08 2.49 6.11
N SER A 43 2.28 2.13 6.58
CA SER A 43 3.06 3.04 7.45
C SER A 43 4.56 3.07 7.18
N GLY A 44 5.10 2.16 6.35
CA GLY A 44 6.51 2.16 5.97
C GLY A 44 6.66 2.34 4.46
N TYR A 45 7.51 3.29 4.06
CA TYR A 45 7.83 3.58 2.66
C TYR A 45 9.34 3.45 2.45
N TYR A 46 9.74 2.78 1.38
CA TYR A 46 11.14 2.54 1.07
C TYR A 46 11.35 2.42 -0.44
N GLY A 47 12.60 2.26 -0.88
CA GLY A 47 12.95 2.07 -2.29
C GLY A 47 12.41 3.19 -3.18
N PRO A 48 11.72 2.88 -4.30
CA PRO A 48 11.32 3.87 -5.30
C PRO A 48 10.33 4.90 -4.77
N ILE A 49 9.61 4.60 -3.67
CA ILE A 49 8.66 5.55 -3.09
C ILE A 49 9.37 6.76 -2.49
N LEU A 50 10.57 6.59 -1.94
CA LEU A 50 11.35 7.72 -1.43
C LEU A 50 11.76 8.68 -2.55
N THR A 51 12.09 8.13 -3.72
CA THR A 51 12.37 8.93 -4.93
C THR A 51 11.09 9.62 -5.42
N LEU A 52 9.99 8.88 -5.50
CA LEU A 52 8.69 9.40 -5.92
C LEU A 52 8.27 10.61 -5.08
N LEU A 53 8.38 10.53 -3.75
CA LEU A 53 8.05 11.63 -2.84
C LEU A 53 8.92 12.87 -3.07
N LYS A 54 10.20 12.69 -3.44
CA LYS A 54 11.11 13.81 -3.75
C LYS A 54 10.73 14.46 -5.07
N GLU A 55 10.54 13.67 -6.12
CA GLU A 55 10.22 14.15 -7.47
C GLU A 55 8.82 14.77 -7.57
N SER A 56 7.90 14.38 -6.69
CA SER A 56 6.58 14.99 -6.57
C SER A 56 6.54 16.24 -5.68
N GLY A 57 7.65 16.59 -5.02
CA GLY A 57 7.72 17.73 -4.09
C GLY A 57 7.05 17.50 -2.73
N LEU A 58 6.88 16.23 -2.32
CA LEU A 58 6.22 15.85 -1.06
C LEU A 58 7.20 15.48 0.05
N TRP A 59 8.47 15.25 -0.28
CA TRP A 59 9.48 14.74 0.65
C TRP A 59 9.65 15.58 1.91
N ASP A 60 9.76 16.90 1.78
CA ASP A 60 10.02 17.77 2.95
C ASP A 60 8.87 17.71 3.96
N ALA A 61 7.62 17.78 3.48
CA ALA A 61 6.45 17.63 4.34
C ALA A 61 6.36 16.22 4.96
N ALA A 62 6.60 15.17 4.15
CA ALA A 62 6.49 13.79 4.59
C ALA A 62 7.57 13.40 5.60
N SER A 63 8.82 13.83 5.38
CA SER A 63 9.95 13.59 6.28
C SER A 63 9.87 14.39 7.58
N THR A 64 9.22 15.57 7.55
CA THR A 64 8.94 16.36 8.77
C THR A 64 7.85 15.72 9.63
N GLU A 65 6.78 15.20 9.03
CA GLU A 65 5.65 14.59 9.75
C GLU A 65 5.89 13.14 10.19
N GLY A 66 6.77 12.45 9.48
CA GLY A 66 7.20 11.09 9.75
C GLY A 66 8.53 11.05 10.51
N TYR A 67 9.14 9.88 10.50
CA TYR A 67 10.50 9.69 11.00
C TYR A 67 11.20 8.61 10.18
N GLU A 68 12.51 8.60 10.21
CA GLU A 68 13.30 7.64 9.43
C GLU A 68 13.72 6.46 10.29
N GLU A 69 13.62 5.26 9.71
CA GLU A 69 14.14 4.02 10.26
C GLU A 69 15.16 3.41 9.30
N ASN A 70 16.13 2.69 9.86
CA ASN A 70 17.19 2.05 9.08
C ASN A 70 16.98 0.54 9.07
N GLY A 71 16.03 0.10 8.26
CA GLY A 71 15.91 -1.30 7.88
C GLY A 71 14.79 -2.09 8.55
N LEU A 72 14.83 -3.40 8.29
CA LEU A 72 13.77 -4.35 8.61
C LEU A 72 14.38 -5.69 9.03
N PHE A 73 13.97 -6.20 10.19
CA PHE A 73 14.47 -7.48 10.72
C PHE A 73 13.55 -8.66 10.39
N PHE A 74 14.15 -9.82 10.20
CA PHE A 74 13.47 -11.12 10.17
C PHE A 74 13.95 -11.93 11.36
N ARG A 75 13.02 -12.38 12.21
CA ARG A 75 13.35 -13.02 13.49
C ARG A 75 12.53 -14.30 13.70
N THR A 76 13.07 -15.20 14.51
CA THR A 76 12.27 -16.26 15.14
C THR A 76 11.32 -15.65 16.19
N PRO A 77 10.36 -16.40 16.73
CA PRO A 77 9.53 -15.92 17.83
C PRO A 77 10.38 -15.50 19.06
N PRO A 78 9.90 -14.53 19.85
CA PRO A 78 10.48 -14.15 21.15
C PRO A 78 10.75 -15.34 22.07
N VAL A 79 11.82 -15.25 22.85
CA VAL A 79 12.27 -16.30 23.78
C VAL A 79 12.32 -15.75 25.21
N ASP A 80 12.25 -16.65 26.20
CA ASP A 80 12.38 -16.26 27.61
C ASP A 80 13.74 -15.60 27.88
N ASN A 81 13.74 -14.51 28.65
CA ASN A 81 14.95 -13.76 28.98
C ASN A 81 15.60 -14.18 30.32
N GLY A 82 15.10 -15.22 30.98
CA GLY A 82 15.56 -15.74 32.26
C GLY A 82 15.07 -14.98 33.49
N ASN A 83 14.34 -13.87 33.30
CA ASN A 83 13.90 -12.96 34.36
C ASN A 83 12.36 -12.77 34.37
N GLY A 84 11.60 -13.73 33.83
CA GLY A 84 10.14 -13.69 33.75
C GLY A 84 9.58 -12.80 32.65
N GLY A 85 10.41 -12.38 31.69
CA GLY A 85 9.99 -11.67 30.47
C GLY A 85 10.46 -12.37 29.20
N LYS A 86 10.26 -11.73 28.05
CA LYS A 86 10.70 -12.23 26.74
C LYS A 86 11.59 -11.24 26.01
N THR A 87 12.67 -11.73 25.41
CA THR A 87 13.55 -10.98 24.52
C THR A 87 13.29 -11.33 23.05
N PHE A 88 13.82 -10.54 22.12
CA PHE A 88 13.74 -10.82 20.70
C PHE A 88 14.29 -12.21 20.37
N GLY A 89 13.59 -12.91 19.48
CA GLY A 89 14.10 -14.14 18.90
C GLY A 89 15.36 -13.91 18.05
N LYS A 90 15.98 -15.02 17.64
CA LYS A 90 17.18 -15.03 16.80
C LYS A 90 16.92 -14.25 15.51
N GLN A 91 17.82 -13.34 15.17
CA GLN A 91 17.82 -12.65 13.88
C GLN A 91 18.24 -13.60 12.76
N LEU A 92 17.33 -13.85 11.81
CA LEU A 92 17.57 -14.69 10.64
C LEU A 92 18.01 -13.88 9.42
N GLY A 93 17.65 -12.59 9.37
CA GLY A 93 18.03 -11.67 8.31
C GLY A 93 17.74 -10.22 8.68
N TYR A 94 18.39 -9.29 7.97
CA TYR A 94 18.20 -7.86 8.13
C TYR A 94 18.37 -7.18 6.77
N ILE A 95 17.35 -6.42 6.35
CA ILE A 95 17.44 -5.55 5.18
C ILE A 95 17.89 -4.19 5.69
N GLN A 96 19.10 -3.78 5.33
CA GLN A 96 19.58 -2.43 5.58
C GLN A 96 19.12 -1.51 4.46
N ASP A 97 17.96 -0.89 4.61
CA ASP A 97 17.49 0.15 3.69
C ASP A 97 16.78 1.25 4.46
N LYS A 98 16.97 2.49 4.02
CA LYS A 98 16.34 3.65 4.65
C LYS A 98 14.85 3.59 4.38
N GLN A 99 14.04 3.79 5.42
CA GLN A 99 12.58 3.79 5.34
C GLN A 99 12.02 5.06 5.97
N LEU A 100 11.00 5.62 5.34
CA LEU A 100 10.17 6.64 5.96
C LEU A 100 9.00 5.94 6.67
N MET A 101 8.90 6.16 7.97
CA MET A 101 7.78 5.73 8.81
C MET A 101 6.78 6.88 8.92
N LEU A 102 5.62 6.71 8.30
CA LEU A 102 4.55 7.72 8.26
C LEU A 102 3.19 7.05 8.05
N PRO A 103 2.23 7.17 8.98
CA PRO A 103 0.88 6.64 8.79
C PRO A 103 0.24 7.11 7.48
N GLN A 104 -0.47 6.22 6.79
CA GLN A 104 -1.10 6.50 5.49
C GLN A 104 -2.03 7.71 5.54
N SER A 105 -2.78 7.90 6.63
CA SER A 105 -3.67 9.04 6.80
C SER A 105 -2.93 10.37 6.76
N LYS A 106 -1.74 10.45 7.40
CA LYS A 106 -0.88 11.63 7.33
C LYS A 106 -0.33 11.85 5.92
N LEU A 107 0.17 10.81 5.26
CA LEU A 107 0.64 10.94 3.86
C LEU A 107 -0.49 11.40 2.94
N THR A 108 -1.69 10.85 3.10
CA THR A 108 -2.88 11.21 2.33
C THR A 108 -3.24 12.69 2.52
N ALA A 109 -3.17 13.20 3.75
CA ALA A 109 -3.41 14.61 4.04
C ALA A 109 -2.36 15.53 3.36
N ILE A 110 -1.09 15.12 3.36
CA ILE A 110 0.00 15.84 2.68
C ILE A 110 -0.26 15.88 1.16
N ILE A 111 -0.57 14.74 0.55
CA ILE A 111 -0.88 14.65 -0.89
C ILE A 111 -2.11 15.51 -1.22
N LYS A 112 -3.19 15.42 -0.44
CA LYS A 112 -4.40 16.22 -0.63
C LYS A 112 -4.10 17.72 -0.63
N LYS A 113 -3.36 18.20 0.38
CA LYS A 113 -2.98 19.61 0.49
C LYS A 113 -2.20 20.07 -0.75
N ALA A 114 -1.24 19.27 -1.20
CA ALA A 114 -0.48 19.56 -2.41
C ALA A 114 -1.35 19.55 -3.67
N ALA A 115 -2.23 18.55 -3.83
CA ALA A 115 -3.10 18.40 -4.99
C ALA A 115 -4.05 19.60 -5.16
N VAL A 116 -4.77 19.97 -4.10
CA VAL A 116 -5.66 21.13 -4.09
C VAL A 116 -4.86 22.43 -4.27
N GLY A 117 -3.66 22.51 -3.69
CA GLY A 117 -2.75 23.66 -3.83
C GLY A 117 -2.30 23.95 -5.26
N THR A 118 -2.48 23.02 -6.21
CA THR A 118 -2.23 23.28 -7.64
C THR A 118 -3.24 24.25 -8.26
N GLY A 119 -4.42 24.43 -7.66
CA GLY A 119 -5.54 25.19 -8.23
C GLY A 119 -6.24 24.50 -9.42
N ASN A 120 -5.85 23.27 -9.74
CA ASN A 120 -6.40 22.49 -10.85
C ASN A 120 -7.22 21.27 -10.40
N VAL A 121 -7.25 20.98 -9.10
CA VAL A 121 -7.93 19.81 -8.52
C VAL A 121 -9.06 20.26 -7.59
N THR A 122 -10.27 19.80 -7.89
CA THR A 122 -11.45 19.94 -7.02
C THR A 122 -11.79 18.59 -6.41
N VAL A 123 -12.06 18.55 -5.10
CA VAL A 123 -12.47 17.32 -4.40
C VAL A 123 -13.92 17.46 -3.95
N HIS A 124 -14.77 16.57 -4.44
CA HIS A 124 -16.18 16.44 -4.10
C HIS A 124 -16.34 15.35 -3.03
N TYR A 125 -16.67 15.74 -1.80
CA TYR A 125 -16.96 14.82 -0.71
C TYR A 125 -18.44 14.46 -0.66
N GLN A 126 -18.76 13.38 0.05
CA GLN A 126 -20.11 12.81 0.08
C GLN A 126 -20.64 12.51 -1.33
N ALA A 127 -19.75 12.27 -2.29
CA ALA A 127 -20.04 12.06 -3.69
C ALA A 127 -19.93 10.57 -4.03
N GLU A 128 -21.06 9.87 -4.02
CA GLU A 128 -21.12 8.46 -4.39
C GLU A 128 -21.39 8.31 -5.89
N VAL A 129 -20.45 7.72 -6.63
CA VAL A 129 -20.66 7.39 -8.04
C VAL A 129 -21.58 6.17 -8.15
N THR A 130 -22.64 6.30 -8.93
CA THR A 130 -23.68 5.28 -9.09
C THR A 130 -23.76 4.70 -10.49
N ALA A 131 -23.38 5.47 -11.52
CA ALA A 131 -23.35 5.01 -12.91
C ALA A 131 -22.26 5.71 -13.73
N ILE A 132 -21.90 5.07 -14.84
CA ILE A 132 -20.92 5.57 -15.82
C ILE A 132 -21.54 5.39 -17.21
N GLU A 133 -21.45 6.43 -18.03
CA GLU A 133 -21.85 6.41 -19.43
C GLU A 133 -20.69 6.91 -20.30
N GLU A 134 -20.31 6.11 -21.30
CA GLU A 134 -19.28 6.49 -22.27
C GLU A 134 -19.95 6.90 -23.60
N ALA A 135 -19.56 8.04 -24.14
CA ALA A 135 -20.11 8.58 -25.37
C ALA A 135 -19.02 9.29 -26.18
N GLY A 136 -18.57 8.64 -27.26
CA GLY A 136 -17.60 9.18 -28.21
C GLY A 136 -16.26 9.54 -27.56
N ASP A 137 -15.98 10.84 -27.46
CA ASP A 137 -14.76 11.41 -26.90
C ASP A 137 -14.85 11.73 -25.38
N SER A 138 -15.90 11.24 -24.71
CA SER A 138 -16.19 11.61 -23.34
C SER A 138 -16.76 10.48 -22.48
N VAL A 139 -16.66 10.68 -21.16
CA VAL A 139 -17.26 9.85 -20.12
C VAL A 139 -18.04 10.74 -19.15
N THR A 140 -19.21 10.27 -18.74
CA THR A 140 -20.10 10.94 -17.78
C THR A 140 -20.27 10.06 -16.55
N LEU A 141 -20.10 10.66 -15.36
CA LEU A 141 -20.42 10.04 -14.08
C LEU A 141 -21.76 10.55 -13.55
N ASN A 142 -22.63 9.65 -13.11
CA ASN A 142 -23.78 10.02 -12.29
C ASN A 142 -23.40 9.86 -10.81
N VAL A 143 -23.45 10.98 -10.10
CA VAL A 143 -22.99 11.12 -8.72
C VAL A 143 -24.19 11.44 -7.84
N LYS A 144 -24.35 10.67 -6.77
CA LYS A 144 -25.31 10.95 -5.70
C LYS A 144 -24.60 11.68 -4.58
N ASN A 145 -25.09 12.86 -4.23
CA ASN A 145 -24.67 13.53 -3.00
C ASN A 145 -25.32 12.81 -1.80
N LEU A 146 -24.51 12.23 -0.91
CA LEU A 146 -25.01 11.49 0.26
C LEU A 146 -25.56 12.39 1.37
N GLY A 147 -25.22 13.68 1.36
CA GLY A 147 -25.75 14.66 2.31
C GLY A 147 -27.14 15.16 1.93
N SER A 148 -27.33 15.58 0.66
CA SER A 148 -28.61 16.11 0.18
C SER A 148 -29.52 15.05 -0.46
N GLY A 149 -28.94 13.98 -0.99
CA GLY A 149 -29.64 12.97 -1.81
C GLY A 149 -29.74 13.33 -3.30
N ASP A 150 -29.24 14.50 -3.70
CA ASP A 150 -29.32 14.99 -5.08
C ASP A 150 -28.47 14.16 -6.04
N MET A 151 -28.89 14.13 -7.30
CA MET A 151 -28.19 13.47 -8.40
C MET A 151 -27.60 14.53 -9.32
N GLU A 152 -26.30 14.42 -9.59
CA GLU A 152 -25.55 15.32 -10.47
C GLU A 152 -24.76 14.52 -11.50
N ALA A 153 -24.58 15.08 -12.69
CA ALA A 153 -23.83 14.45 -13.77
C ALA A 153 -22.55 15.24 -14.06
N PHE A 154 -21.40 14.55 -14.07
CA PHE A 154 -20.10 15.16 -14.32
C PHE A 154 -19.50 14.58 -15.59
N LYS A 155 -19.12 15.45 -16.52
CA LYS A 155 -18.53 15.07 -17.81
C LYS A 155 -17.03 15.31 -17.82
N GLY A 156 -16.28 14.34 -18.33
CA GLY A 156 -14.84 14.42 -18.56
C GLY A 156 -14.42 13.69 -19.82
N VAL A 157 -13.13 13.77 -20.15
CA VAL A 157 -12.54 13.06 -21.30
C VAL A 157 -12.00 11.68 -20.92
N TYR A 158 -11.64 11.49 -19.66
CA TYR A 158 -11.15 10.24 -19.09
C TYR A 158 -11.62 10.09 -17.65
N LEU A 159 -11.76 8.84 -17.22
CA LEU A 159 -12.11 8.44 -15.87
C LEU A 159 -10.99 7.59 -15.27
N VAL A 160 -10.53 7.92 -14.06
CA VAL A 160 -9.60 7.12 -13.28
C VAL A 160 -10.31 6.52 -12.07
N ALA A 161 -10.30 5.20 -11.96
CA ALA A 161 -10.79 4.48 -10.81
C ALA A 161 -9.65 4.18 -9.84
N SER A 162 -9.75 4.77 -8.65
CA SER A 162 -8.86 4.53 -7.51
C SER A 162 -9.65 4.30 -6.22
N ASP A 163 -10.86 3.75 -6.37
CA ASP A 163 -11.91 3.59 -5.36
C ASP A 163 -11.80 2.29 -4.54
N GLY A 164 -10.60 1.70 -4.52
CA GLY A 164 -10.23 0.62 -3.60
C GLY A 164 -10.61 -0.79 -4.03
N GLY A 165 -10.36 -1.76 -3.13
CA GLY A 165 -10.51 -3.19 -3.43
C GLY A 165 -11.91 -3.63 -3.84
N ARG A 166 -12.94 -2.91 -3.39
CA ARG A 166 -14.36 -3.12 -3.74
C ARG A 166 -14.84 -2.15 -4.84
N SER A 167 -13.93 -1.69 -5.70
CA SER A 167 -14.18 -0.70 -6.75
C SER A 167 -15.55 -0.83 -7.41
N THR A 168 -16.38 0.20 -7.22
CA THR A 168 -17.65 0.38 -7.90
C THR A 168 -17.42 0.57 -9.38
N ILE A 169 -16.39 1.35 -9.76
CA ILE A 169 -16.08 1.62 -11.16
C ILE A 169 -15.69 0.35 -11.91
N ARG A 170 -14.80 -0.48 -11.36
CA ARG A 170 -14.43 -1.77 -11.96
C ARG A 170 -15.67 -2.66 -12.16
N SER A 171 -16.59 -2.65 -11.20
CA SER A 171 -17.84 -3.43 -11.25
C SER A 171 -18.80 -2.92 -12.33
N LEU A 172 -19.03 -1.60 -12.41
CA LEU A 172 -19.84 -0.96 -13.44
C LEU A 172 -19.29 -1.20 -14.85
N LEU A 173 -17.95 -1.16 -14.99
CA LEU A 173 -17.26 -1.49 -16.22
C LEU A 173 -17.30 -2.98 -16.55
N LYS A 174 -17.74 -3.85 -15.64
CA LYS A 174 -17.75 -5.31 -15.79
C LYS A 174 -16.36 -5.86 -16.11
N ILE A 175 -15.33 -5.38 -15.41
CA ILE A 175 -13.96 -5.88 -15.53
C ILE A 175 -13.76 -7.02 -14.51
N PRO A 176 -13.50 -8.26 -14.97
CA PRO A 176 -13.19 -9.38 -14.08
C PRO A 176 -12.02 -9.10 -13.15
N PHE A 177 -12.09 -9.64 -11.93
CA PHE A 177 -11.07 -9.50 -10.90
C PHE A 177 -10.56 -10.85 -10.39
N PRO A 178 -9.94 -11.67 -11.28
CA PRO A 178 -9.45 -12.99 -10.94
C PRO A 178 -8.33 -12.94 -9.89
N GLY A 179 -8.11 -14.08 -9.24
CA GLY A 179 -7.13 -14.26 -8.20
C GLY A 179 -7.68 -15.08 -7.04
N HIS A 180 -7.01 -15.03 -5.90
CA HIS A 180 -7.37 -15.81 -4.73
C HIS A 180 -7.31 -14.98 -3.44
N THR A 181 -7.88 -15.54 -2.38
CA THR A 181 -7.77 -15.06 -1.01
C THR A 181 -6.99 -16.11 -0.25
N TRP A 182 -5.99 -15.69 0.54
CA TRP A 182 -5.26 -16.62 1.40
C TRP A 182 -6.18 -17.14 2.52
N PRO A 183 -6.04 -18.41 2.93
CA PRO A 183 -6.94 -19.00 3.90
C PRO A 183 -6.69 -18.47 5.33
N GLU A 184 -5.50 -17.96 5.61
CA GLU A 184 -5.19 -17.38 6.93
C GLU A 184 -5.88 -16.01 7.11
N ARG A 185 -6.35 -15.79 8.33
CA ARG A 185 -6.79 -14.48 8.80
C ARG A 185 -5.64 -13.80 9.53
N VAL A 186 -5.56 -12.48 9.40
CA VAL A 186 -4.55 -11.68 10.11
C VAL A 186 -5.27 -10.72 11.05
N ILE A 187 -5.04 -10.89 12.35
CA ILE A 187 -5.51 -9.95 13.36
C ILE A 187 -4.56 -8.78 13.37
N THR A 188 -5.06 -7.60 13.03
CA THR A 188 -4.29 -6.36 13.04
C THR A 188 -4.77 -5.48 14.17
N THR A 189 -3.86 -5.12 15.07
CA THR A 189 -4.12 -4.18 16.16
C THR A 189 -3.16 -3.00 16.10
N ASN A 190 -3.69 -1.81 16.38
CA ASN A 190 -2.89 -0.66 16.77
C ASN A 190 -3.02 -0.50 18.27
N LEU A 191 -1.90 -0.43 18.97
CA LEU A 191 -1.87 -0.37 20.43
C LEU A 191 -0.77 0.57 20.93
N ALA A 192 -0.97 1.11 22.13
CA ALA A 192 0.04 1.84 22.88
C ALA A 192 0.65 0.91 23.95
N ARG A 193 1.98 0.88 24.05
CA ARG A 193 2.70 0.13 25.09
C ARG A 193 4.01 0.84 25.49
N VAL A 194 4.48 0.56 26.71
CA VAL A 194 5.80 1.00 27.17
C VAL A 194 6.87 0.12 26.52
N ASN A 195 7.93 0.73 25.97
CA ASN A 195 9.07 -0.03 25.46
C ASN A 195 10.05 -0.28 26.60
N ASP A 196 9.98 -1.44 27.23
CA ASP A 196 10.88 -1.89 28.29
C ASP A 196 12.08 -2.70 27.79
N GLU A 197 12.01 -3.15 26.54
CA GLU A 197 13.09 -3.79 25.81
C GLU A 197 13.25 -3.15 24.42
N MET A 198 14.48 -2.76 24.08
CA MET A 198 14.76 -1.93 22.89
C MET A 198 15.96 -2.36 22.05
N ALA A 199 16.46 -3.59 22.20
CA ALA A 199 17.50 -4.06 21.29
C ALA A 199 16.91 -4.10 19.85
N HIS A 200 17.25 -3.12 19.01
CA HIS A 200 16.94 -3.06 17.57
C HIS A 200 15.46 -2.83 17.21
N VAL A 201 14.89 -1.71 17.67
CA VAL A 201 13.48 -1.35 17.49
C VAL A 201 13.17 -0.75 16.11
N SER A 202 13.43 -1.52 15.07
CA SER A 202 12.95 -1.24 13.71
C SER A 202 11.74 -2.14 13.40
N PRO A 203 10.98 -1.89 12.31
CA PRO A 203 10.01 -2.85 11.82
C PRO A 203 10.62 -4.25 11.78
N HIS A 204 9.87 -5.26 12.21
CA HIS A 204 10.34 -6.63 12.19
C HIS A 204 9.23 -7.61 11.86
N PHE A 205 9.63 -8.68 11.20
CA PHE A 205 8.79 -9.82 10.90
C PHE A 205 9.19 -11.01 11.77
N ILE A 206 8.18 -11.72 12.26
CA ILE A 206 8.34 -12.96 13.01
C ILE A 206 7.99 -14.10 12.06
N ILE A 207 8.93 -15.01 11.90
CA ILE A 207 8.78 -16.24 11.12
C ILE A 207 8.25 -17.32 12.08
N ASP A 208 7.07 -17.84 11.78
CA ASP A 208 6.40 -18.89 12.54
C ASP A 208 5.38 -19.63 11.66
N PRO A 209 5.23 -20.96 11.76
CA PRO A 209 4.31 -21.71 10.90
C PRO A 209 2.83 -21.30 11.00
N VAL A 210 2.42 -20.72 12.14
CA VAL A 210 1.02 -20.40 12.42
C VAL A 210 0.84 -18.92 12.73
N ASN A 211 1.57 -18.41 13.72
CA ASN A 211 1.44 -17.05 14.26
C ASN A 211 2.56 -16.13 13.79
N TRP A 212 2.95 -16.27 12.53
CA TRP A 212 3.84 -15.30 11.91
C TRP A 212 3.25 -13.90 12.02
N ALA A 213 4.12 -12.91 12.14
CA ALA A 213 3.67 -11.56 12.46
C ALA A 213 4.50 -10.48 11.82
N VAL A 214 3.87 -9.32 11.68
CA VAL A 214 4.50 -8.05 11.32
C VAL A 214 4.29 -7.07 12.44
N VAL A 215 5.39 -6.55 12.98
CA VAL A 215 5.38 -5.59 14.08
C VAL A 215 6.06 -4.31 13.62
N ILE A 216 5.31 -3.20 13.66
CA ILE A 216 5.73 -1.93 13.09
C ILE A 216 5.50 -0.81 14.10
N PRO A 217 6.51 0.02 14.43
CA PRO A 217 6.30 1.21 15.22
C PRO A 217 5.56 2.28 14.40
N LEU A 218 4.47 2.80 14.93
CA LEU A 218 3.68 3.89 14.33
C LEU A 218 4.16 5.28 14.79
N SER A 219 4.96 5.32 15.85
CA SER A 219 5.65 6.49 16.39
C SER A 219 7.08 6.12 16.77
N PRO A 220 8.04 7.08 16.80
CA PRO A 220 9.43 6.79 17.18
C PRO A 220 9.50 6.07 18.53
N PRO A 221 10.01 4.82 18.58
CA PRO A 221 10.07 4.06 19.81
C PRO A 221 11.18 4.58 20.74
N LYS A 222 10.88 4.73 22.03
CA LYS A 222 11.82 5.23 23.06
C LYS A 222 11.76 4.40 24.34
N LEU A 223 12.92 4.18 24.98
CA LEU A 223 13.07 3.24 26.08
C LEU A 223 12.40 3.84 27.31
N GLY A 224 11.59 3.04 28.00
CA GLY A 224 10.80 3.46 29.14
C GLY A 224 9.65 4.42 28.80
N GLN A 225 9.38 4.69 27.53
CA GLN A 225 8.28 5.55 27.10
C GLN A 225 7.22 4.75 26.36
N THR A 226 5.99 5.26 26.42
CA THR A 226 4.89 4.75 25.61
C THR A 226 5.10 5.09 24.14
N SER A 227 4.90 4.12 23.26
CA SER A 227 4.87 4.32 21.82
C SER A 227 3.70 3.58 21.20
N HIS A 228 3.27 4.02 20.02
CA HIS A 228 2.22 3.39 19.25
C HIS A 228 2.80 2.35 18.31
N TRP A 229 2.14 1.21 18.24
CA TRP A 229 2.61 0.02 17.55
C TRP A 229 1.49 -0.61 16.76
N ARG A 230 1.85 -1.19 15.62
CA ARG A 230 1.00 -2.15 14.94
C ARG A 230 1.52 -3.55 15.13
N TYR A 231 0.62 -4.46 15.49
CA TYR A 231 0.82 -5.90 15.44
C TYR A 231 -0.16 -6.47 14.42
N ALA A 232 0.35 -7.10 13.37
CA ALA A 232 -0.43 -7.89 12.43
C ALA A 232 0.00 -9.36 12.58
N ILE A 233 -0.85 -10.18 13.20
CA ILE A 233 -0.53 -11.55 13.63
C ILE A 233 -1.46 -12.50 12.90
N ALA A 234 -0.88 -13.48 12.20
CA ALA A 234 -1.68 -14.52 11.57
C ALA A 234 -2.28 -15.47 12.59
N VAL A 235 -3.46 -15.98 12.25
CA VAL A 235 -4.10 -17.09 12.98
C VAL A 235 -4.21 -18.30 12.07
N ASP A 236 -4.36 -19.47 12.69
CA ASP A 236 -4.54 -20.71 11.97
C ASP A 236 -5.72 -20.61 10.99
N SER A 237 -5.52 -21.07 9.76
CA SER A 237 -6.56 -21.13 8.73
C SER A 237 -7.77 -21.98 9.12
N GLN A 238 -7.59 -22.93 10.04
CA GLN A 238 -8.61 -23.84 10.55
C GLN A 238 -9.16 -23.40 11.91
N ASP A 239 -8.79 -22.21 12.39
CA ASP A 239 -9.31 -21.71 13.66
C ASP A 239 -10.84 -21.55 13.58
N PRO A 240 -11.62 -22.23 14.43
CA PRO A 240 -13.08 -22.25 14.33
C PRO A 240 -13.73 -20.97 14.85
N ARG A 241 -12.98 -20.12 15.56
CA ARG A 241 -13.51 -18.90 16.17
C ARG A 241 -13.94 -17.91 15.09
N THR A 242 -15.04 -17.22 15.35
CA THR A 242 -15.51 -16.06 14.60
C THR A 242 -14.52 -14.89 14.71
N ASP A 243 -14.64 -13.92 13.81
CA ASP A 243 -13.80 -12.72 13.85
C ASP A 243 -14.02 -11.90 15.13
N GLU A 244 -15.22 -11.91 15.71
CA GLU A 244 -15.51 -11.24 16.98
C GLU A 244 -14.82 -11.92 18.16
N GLU A 245 -14.90 -13.26 18.23
CA GLU A 245 -14.21 -14.05 19.24
C GLU A 245 -12.68 -13.87 19.14
N LEU A 246 -12.12 -13.92 17.93
CA LEU A 246 -10.69 -13.66 17.72
C LEU A 246 -10.22 -12.31 18.25
N LEU A 247 -11.09 -11.30 18.21
CA LEU A 247 -10.81 -9.95 18.70
C LEU A 247 -11.08 -9.78 20.21
N ALA A 248 -11.55 -10.81 20.92
CA ALA A 248 -11.76 -10.76 22.37
C ALA A 248 -10.42 -10.61 23.13
N PRO A 249 -10.37 -9.85 24.24
CA PRO A 249 -9.13 -9.55 24.97
C PRO A 249 -8.27 -10.78 25.30
N GLU A 250 -8.88 -11.85 25.80
CA GLU A 250 -8.22 -13.10 26.18
C GLU A 250 -7.53 -13.81 25.01
N ASN A 251 -8.08 -13.66 23.80
CA ASN A 251 -7.52 -14.24 22.58
C ASN A 251 -6.39 -13.37 22.04
N LEU A 252 -6.51 -12.05 22.18
CA LEU A 252 -5.43 -11.11 21.89
C LEU A 252 -4.23 -11.32 22.83
N ASP A 253 -4.47 -11.50 24.14
CA ASP A 253 -3.42 -11.80 25.13
C ASP A 253 -2.63 -13.04 24.72
N THR A 254 -3.33 -14.11 24.32
CA THR A 254 -2.70 -15.36 23.86
C THR A 254 -1.79 -15.14 22.65
N LEU A 255 -2.17 -14.24 21.73
CA LEU A 255 -1.36 -13.91 20.56
C LEU A 255 -0.19 -13.01 20.93
N TYR A 256 -0.41 -11.98 21.74
CA TYR A 256 0.65 -11.08 22.18
C TYR A 256 1.71 -11.81 22.99
N GLU A 257 1.34 -12.80 23.80
CA GLU A 257 2.31 -13.63 24.49
C GLU A 257 3.27 -14.33 23.52
N LYS A 258 2.84 -14.66 22.30
CA LYS A 258 3.68 -15.33 21.29
C LYS A 258 4.63 -14.37 20.57
N VAL A 259 4.29 -13.09 20.45
CA VAL A 259 4.99 -12.16 19.54
C VAL A 259 5.59 -10.93 20.22
N MET A 260 5.17 -10.61 21.44
CA MET A 260 5.55 -9.37 22.12
C MET A 260 6.76 -9.60 23.04
N VAL A 261 7.75 -8.72 22.97
CA VAL A 261 8.90 -8.70 23.89
C VAL A 261 8.61 -7.85 25.13
N GLY A 262 9.45 -7.96 26.15
CA GLY A 262 9.38 -7.19 27.39
C GLY A 262 9.01 -8.02 28.62
N LYS A 263 8.68 -7.33 29.70
CA LYS A 263 8.27 -7.87 31.00
C LYS A 263 6.87 -8.47 30.93
N ARG A 264 6.52 -9.21 31.99
CA ARG A 264 5.18 -9.73 32.25
C ARG A 264 4.67 -9.32 33.62
N PRO A 265 3.35 -9.13 33.81
CA PRO A 265 2.28 -9.22 32.80
C PRO A 265 2.40 -8.16 31.70
N LEU A 266 1.80 -8.41 30.53
CA LEU A 266 1.83 -7.46 29.42
C LEU A 266 1.03 -6.20 29.75
N GLU A 267 1.64 -5.03 29.54
CA GLU A 267 0.99 -3.74 29.70
C GLU A 267 0.81 -3.05 28.34
N TYR A 268 -0.44 -2.97 27.88
CA TYR A 268 -0.77 -2.31 26.61
C TYR A 268 -2.21 -1.78 26.61
N LYS A 269 -2.49 -0.86 25.69
CA LYS A 269 -3.84 -0.35 25.40
C LYS A 269 -4.14 -0.50 23.92
N VAL A 270 -5.12 -1.34 23.56
CA VAL A 270 -5.58 -1.45 22.17
C VAL A 270 -6.39 -0.22 21.80
N GLU A 271 -6.01 0.41 20.70
CA GLU A 271 -6.65 1.62 20.17
C GLU A 271 -7.56 1.27 19.00
N GLN A 272 -7.13 0.32 18.16
CA GLN A 272 -7.89 -0.18 17.02
C GLN A 272 -7.58 -1.67 16.83
N LYS A 273 -8.58 -2.43 16.39
CA LYS A 273 -8.43 -3.86 16.08
C LYS A 273 -9.33 -4.26 14.92
N THR A 274 -8.83 -5.11 14.02
CA THR A 274 -9.57 -5.59 12.85
C THR A 274 -9.05 -6.96 12.42
N VAL A 275 -9.92 -7.75 11.80
CA VAL A 275 -9.52 -8.98 11.10
C VAL A 275 -9.38 -8.66 9.61
N TYR A 276 -8.23 -9.03 9.05
CA TYR A 276 -7.91 -8.79 7.65
C TYR A 276 -7.74 -10.11 6.90
N HIS A 277 -8.29 -10.16 5.69
CA HIS A 277 -8.05 -11.22 4.72
C HIS A 277 -7.07 -10.73 3.66
N MET A 278 -6.02 -11.52 3.40
CA MET A 278 -5.04 -11.20 2.38
C MET A 278 -5.53 -11.71 1.02
N HIS A 279 -5.33 -10.92 -0.02
CA HIS A 279 -5.73 -11.26 -1.38
C HIS A 279 -4.53 -11.24 -2.33
N GLN A 280 -4.63 -11.97 -3.43
CA GLN A 280 -3.79 -11.79 -4.62
C GLN A 280 -4.73 -11.77 -5.82
N ARG A 281 -5.05 -10.57 -6.31
CA ARG A 281 -6.03 -10.35 -7.38
C ARG A 281 -5.52 -9.30 -8.34
N LEU A 282 -5.81 -9.50 -9.62
CA LEU A 282 -5.42 -8.59 -10.69
C LEU A 282 -6.61 -8.42 -11.64
N ALA A 283 -6.97 -7.18 -11.96
CA ALA A 283 -8.02 -6.90 -12.93
C ALA A 283 -7.61 -7.45 -14.29
N SER A 284 -8.57 -8.00 -15.04
CA SER A 284 -8.28 -8.59 -16.36
C SER A 284 -7.83 -7.57 -17.40
N THR A 285 -8.01 -6.28 -17.13
CA THR A 285 -7.45 -5.13 -17.83
C THR A 285 -7.44 -3.93 -16.86
N MET A 286 -6.49 -3.02 -17.01
CA MET A 286 -6.46 -1.73 -16.29
C MET A 286 -7.03 -0.58 -17.12
N LYS A 287 -7.52 -0.84 -18.34
CA LYS A 287 -8.24 0.11 -19.18
C LYS A 287 -9.43 -0.54 -19.89
N ARG A 288 -10.55 0.18 -19.96
CA ARG A 288 -11.71 -0.15 -20.80
C ARG A 288 -12.30 1.15 -21.32
N GLY A 289 -12.28 1.33 -22.64
CA GLY A 289 -12.66 2.61 -23.25
C GLY A 289 -11.83 3.76 -22.66
N ARG A 290 -12.51 4.81 -22.21
CA ARG A 290 -11.93 6.00 -21.55
C ARG A 290 -11.74 5.86 -20.04
N CYS A 291 -11.90 4.66 -19.49
CA CYS A 291 -11.77 4.40 -18.05
C CYS A 291 -10.50 3.61 -17.73
N LEU A 292 -9.70 4.11 -16.79
CA LEU A 292 -8.46 3.51 -16.31
C LEU A 292 -8.61 3.09 -14.84
N LEU A 293 -7.92 2.03 -14.41
CA LEU A 293 -7.86 1.57 -13.02
C LEU A 293 -6.45 1.78 -12.44
N ALA A 294 -6.33 2.13 -11.16
CA ALA A 294 -5.05 2.22 -10.45
C ALA A 294 -5.16 1.76 -8.99
N GLY A 295 -4.06 1.25 -8.43
CA GLY A 295 -3.99 0.77 -7.05
C GLY A 295 -4.98 -0.36 -6.75
N ASP A 296 -5.61 -0.34 -5.57
CA ASP A 296 -6.51 -1.39 -5.10
C ASP A 296 -7.73 -1.64 -6.03
N ALA A 297 -8.10 -0.67 -6.88
CA ALA A 297 -9.12 -0.85 -7.90
C ALA A 297 -8.64 -1.79 -9.03
N ALA A 298 -7.35 -1.81 -9.30
CA ALA A 298 -6.71 -2.62 -10.34
C ALA A 298 -6.16 -3.95 -9.81
N HIS A 299 -5.64 -3.99 -8.59
CA HIS A 299 -5.01 -5.18 -8.03
C HIS A 299 -5.05 -5.18 -6.51
N LEU A 300 -5.08 -6.36 -5.88
CA LEU A 300 -4.95 -6.52 -4.44
C LEU A 300 -3.83 -7.49 -4.17
N ASN A 301 -2.97 -7.17 -3.22
CA ASN A 301 -1.86 -8.03 -2.82
C ASN A 301 -1.81 -8.28 -1.31
N CYS A 302 -1.07 -9.32 -0.96
CA CYS A 302 -0.65 -9.56 0.42
C CYS A 302 0.21 -8.37 0.90
N PRO A 303 -0.05 -7.80 2.10
CA PRO A 303 0.64 -6.60 2.58
C PRO A 303 2.11 -6.84 2.95
N LEU A 304 2.58 -8.10 2.92
CA LEU A 304 3.91 -8.50 3.35
C LEU A 304 4.99 -8.01 2.37
N GLY A 305 5.78 -7.06 2.85
CA GLY A 305 6.73 -6.29 2.05
C GLY A 305 6.27 -4.86 1.77
N ALA A 306 5.14 -4.39 2.28
CA ALA A 306 4.66 -3.01 2.12
C ALA A 306 4.59 -2.54 0.64
N MET A 307 4.17 -3.45 -0.24
CA MET A 307 4.09 -3.18 -1.69
C MET A 307 2.71 -2.75 -2.16
N GLY A 308 1.65 -2.91 -1.37
CA GLY A 308 0.29 -2.57 -1.82
C GLY A 308 0.13 -1.10 -2.18
N LEU A 309 0.19 -0.21 -1.16
CA LEU A 309 0.11 1.23 -1.41
C LEU A 309 1.25 1.72 -2.32
N SER A 310 2.46 1.21 -2.12
CA SER A 310 3.63 1.57 -2.92
C SER A 310 3.41 1.30 -4.41
N THR A 311 2.89 0.13 -4.78
CA THR A 311 2.54 -0.17 -6.18
C THR A 311 1.43 0.75 -6.68
N GLY A 312 0.42 1.03 -5.86
CA GLY A 312 -0.66 1.95 -6.23
C GLY A 312 -0.17 3.37 -6.50
N LEU A 313 0.77 3.90 -5.71
CA LEU A 313 1.36 5.21 -5.96
C LEU A 313 2.19 5.23 -7.26
N LEU A 314 2.91 4.15 -7.56
CA LEU A 314 3.63 4.00 -8.82
C LEU A 314 2.68 3.83 -10.03
N ASP A 315 1.52 3.20 -9.84
CA ASP A 315 0.46 3.18 -10.86
C ASP A 315 -0.06 4.58 -11.13
N ALA A 316 -0.28 5.38 -10.09
CA ALA A 316 -0.75 6.75 -10.22
C ALA A 316 0.26 7.65 -10.93
N GLU A 317 1.56 7.49 -10.66
CA GLU A 317 2.62 8.19 -11.39
C GLU A 317 2.60 7.84 -12.88
N ALA A 318 2.64 6.54 -13.20
CA ALA A 318 2.64 6.06 -14.58
C ALA A 318 1.35 6.45 -15.33
N LEU A 319 0.20 6.39 -14.65
CA LEU A 319 -1.09 6.79 -15.19
C LEU A 319 -1.10 8.28 -15.53
N ALA A 320 -0.65 9.12 -14.59
CA ALA A 320 -0.63 10.55 -14.80
C ALA A 320 0.28 10.91 -15.97
N ASP A 321 1.47 10.32 -16.06
CA ASP A 321 2.41 10.59 -17.14
C ASP A 321 1.83 10.17 -18.51
N ALA A 322 1.18 9.00 -18.57
CA ALA A 322 0.47 8.54 -19.77
C ALA A 322 -0.66 9.49 -20.20
N LEU A 323 -1.49 9.96 -19.25
CA LEU A 323 -2.54 10.95 -19.53
C LEU A 323 -1.97 12.30 -19.97
N ILE A 324 -0.87 12.77 -19.36
CA ILE A 324 -0.22 14.02 -19.75
C ILE A 324 0.28 13.93 -21.19
N MET A 325 0.90 12.81 -21.57
CA MET A 325 1.36 12.58 -22.94
C MET A 325 0.20 12.69 -23.95
N VAL A 326 -0.95 12.09 -23.65
CA VAL A 326 -2.12 12.11 -24.53
C VAL A 326 -2.79 13.48 -24.55
N LEU A 327 -3.00 14.09 -23.38
CA LEU A 327 -3.80 15.32 -23.25
C LEU A 327 -3.05 16.59 -23.62
N ASN A 328 -1.75 16.66 -23.31
CA ASN A 328 -0.98 17.89 -23.42
C ASN A 328 0.13 17.80 -24.49
N GLU A 329 0.56 16.60 -24.89
CA GLU A 329 1.74 16.41 -25.74
C GLU A 329 1.42 15.77 -27.10
N GLY A 330 0.14 15.53 -27.41
CA GLY A 330 -0.29 15.05 -28.73
C GLY A 330 0.04 13.59 -29.02
N TYR A 331 0.30 12.77 -27.99
CA TYR A 331 0.46 11.32 -28.20
C TYR A 331 -0.89 10.63 -28.43
N PRO A 332 -0.92 9.54 -29.22
CA PRO A 332 -2.14 8.78 -29.48
C PRO A 332 -2.65 8.07 -28.21
N GLU A 333 -3.96 7.79 -28.16
CA GLU A 333 -4.61 7.09 -27.02
C GLU A 333 -4.01 5.71 -26.72
N LEU A 334 -3.30 5.10 -27.68
CA LEU A 334 -2.55 3.86 -27.52
C LEU A 334 -1.59 3.89 -26.32
N VAL A 335 -1.08 5.07 -25.94
CA VAL A 335 -0.23 5.24 -24.75
C VAL A 335 -0.94 4.77 -23.46
N LEU A 336 -2.25 4.94 -23.39
CA LEU A 336 -3.06 4.52 -22.23
C LEU A 336 -3.26 2.99 -22.19
N ASP A 337 -3.29 2.33 -23.35
CA ASP A 337 -3.28 0.87 -23.41
C ASP A 337 -1.92 0.32 -22.96
N VAL A 338 -0.83 0.95 -23.39
CA VAL A 338 0.51 0.60 -22.91
C VAL A 338 0.61 0.74 -21.40
N TYR A 339 0.10 1.83 -20.81
CA TYR A 339 0.02 1.99 -19.36
C TYR A 339 -0.68 0.79 -18.70
N ALA A 340 -1.86 0.43 -19.21
CA ALA A 340 -2.68 -0.62 -18.64
C ALA A 340 -1.95 -1.97 -18.68
N ASP A 341 -1.27 -2.28 -19.78
CA ASP A 341 -0.54 -3.53 -19.93
C ASP A 341 0.71 -3.57 -19.05
N VAL A 342 1.56 -2.55 -19.09
CA VAL A 342 2.83 -2.57 -18.35
C VAL A 342 2.62 -2.58 -16.83
N ARG A 343 1.61 -1.87 -16.31
CA ARG A 343 1.33 -1.90 -14.87
C ARG A 343 0.75 -3.23 -14.42
N ARG A 344 -0.03 -3.91 -15.27
CA ARG A 344 -0.45 -5.29 -15.02
C ARG A 344 0.73 -6.26 -15.06
N GLU A 345 1.66 -6.10 -16.00
CA GLU A 345 2.89 -6.91 -16.06
C GLU A 345 3.73 -6.75 -14.79
N VAL A 346 3.90 -5.51 -14.31
CA VAL A 346 4.58 -5.24 -13.03
C VAL A 346 3.91 -5.99 -11.88
N PHE A 347 2.58 -5.96 -11.81
CA PHE A 347 1.89 -6.72 -10.77
C PHE A 347 2.12 -8.24 -10.91
N ALA A 348 1.85 -8.78 -12.10
CA ALA A 348 1.85 -10.22 -12.37
C ALA A 348 3.24 -10.87 -12.26
N TYR A 349 4.29 -10.17 -12.69
CA TYR A 349 5.64 -10.74 -12.78
C TYR A 349 6.58 -10.26 -11.69
N PHE A 350 6.17 -9.31 -10.86
CA PHE A 350 7.02 -8.76 -9.81
C PHE A 350 6.31 -8.67 -8.45
N VAL A 351 5.21 -7.91 -8.35
CA VAL A 351 4.56 -7.64 -7.05
C VAL A 351 3.92 -8.89 -6.46
N ASP A 352 3.10 -9.62 -7.23
CA ASP A 352 2.43 -10.83 -6.76
C ASP A 352 3.44 -11.94 -6.37
N PRO A 353 4.41 -12.34 -7.23
CA PRO A 353 5.39 -13.36 -6.86
C PRO A 353 6.19 -13.00 -5.61
N MET A 354 6.62 -11.74 -5.49
CA MET A 354 7.46 -11.30 -4.37
C MET A 354 6.68 -11.21 -3.05
N THR A 355 5.46 -10.66 -3.06
CA THR A 355 4.62 -10.62 -1.85
C THR A 355 4.16 -12.00 -1.42
N THR A 356 3.91 -12.90 -2.37
CA THR A 356 3.63 -14.32 -2.12
C THR A 356 4.85 -15.02 -1.51
N GLN A 357 6.06 -14.76 -2.02
CA GLN A 357 7.27 -15.32 -1.45
C GLN A 357 7.55 -14.78 -0.03
N ASN A 358 7.27 -13.50 0.21
CA ASN A 358 7.38 -12.92 1.55
C ASN A 358 6.41 -13.59 2.53
N LYS A 359 5.15 -13.83 2.11
CA LYS A 359 4.16 -14.55 2.93
C LYS A 359 4.59 -15.96 3.27
N THR A 360 4.92 -16.74 2.26
CA THR A 360 5.33 -18.14 2.44
C THR A 360 6.59 -18.26 3.29
N ARG A 361 7.51 -17.30 3.19
CA ARG A 361 8.68 -17.21 4.07
C ARG A 361 8.32 -16.97 5.53
N LEU A 362 7.39 -16.05 5.80
CA LEU A 362 6.97 -15.79 7.19
C LEU A 362 6.27 -17.01 7.80
N GLN A 363 5.50 -17.75 6.99
CA GLN A 363 4.85 -18.99 7.40
C GLN A 363 5.78 -20.23 7.42
N GLY A 364 7.06 -20.07 7.08
CA GLY A 364 7.99 -21.20 7.07
C GLY A 364 8.37 -21.67 8.47
N ASN A 365 8.85 -22.92 8.57
CA ASN A 365 9.56 -23.35 9.78
C ASN A 365 10.83 -22.49 9.95
N PRO A 366 11.09 -21.90 11.12
CA PRO A 366 12.22 -20.99 11.29
C PRO A 366 13.60 -21.60 10.98
N LEU A 367 13.79 -22.90 11.26
CA LEU A 367 15.06 -23.60 10.97
C LEU A 367 15.23 -23.82 9.47
N ASP A 368 14.15 -24.20 8.77
CA ASP A 368 14.18 -24.42 7.33
C ASP A 368 14.34 -23.08 6.60
N VAL A 369 13.65 -22.02 7.02
CA VAL A 369 13.83 -20.67 6.47
C VAL A 369 15.26 -20.17 6.71
N GLU A 370 15.86 -20.46 7.87
CA GLU A 370 17.26 -20.11 8.09
C GLU A 370 18.19 -20.82 7.11
N ARG A 371 18.01 -22.12 6.88
CA ARG A 371 18.94 -22.95 6.10
C ARG A 371 18.70 -22.86 4.59
N GLU A 372 17.44 -22.85 4.17
CA GLU A 372 17.01 -23.16 2.80
C GLU A 372 16.54 -21.95 2.00
N ASP A 373 16.05 -20.89 2.64
CA ASP A 373 15.53 -19.69 1.95
C ASP A 373 16.67 -18.84 1.35
N GLY A 374 16.65 -18.68 0.02
CA GLY A 374 17.72 -18.04 -0.77
C GLY A 374 17.97 -16.58 -0.41
N PHE A 375 17.00 -15.71 -0.61
CA PHE A 375 16.37 -15.12 0.58
C PHE A 375 17.25 -14.62 1.74
N MET A 376 16.99 -15.24 2.88
CA MET A 376 17.73 -15.11 4.12
C MET A 376 19.24 -15.38 3.97
N ARG A 377 19.66 -16.31 3.12
CA ARG A 377 21.10 -16.54 2.86
C ARG A 377 21.77 -15.32 2.22
N LEU A 378 21.10 -14.63 1.29
CA LEU A 378 21.61 -13.41 0.67
C LEU A 378 21.78 -12.29 1.72
N LEU A 379 20.79 -12.09 2.59
CA LEU A 379 20.85 -11.07 3.64
C LEU A 379 21.98 -11.27 4.65
N ARG A 380 22.41 -12.51 4.89
CA ARG A 380 23.50 -12.82 5.83
C ARG A 380 24.87 -12.85 5.17
N ASN A 381 24.95 -12.76 3.85
CA ASN A 381 26.23 -12.83 3.14
C ASN A 381 26.91 -11.46 3.13
N PRO A 382 28.01 -11.24 3.88
CA PRO A 382 28.68 -9.95 3.94
C PRO A 382 29.35 -9.54 2.62
N ALA A 383 29.56 -10.47 1.69
CA ALA A 383 30.11 -10.18 0.38
C ALA A 383 29.08 -9.64 -0.61
N ILE A 384 27.79 -9.67 -0.26
CA ILE A 384 26.70 -9.18 -1.11
C ILE A 384 26.18 -7.88 -0.52
N ASP A 385 26.29 -6.81 -1.31
CA ASP A 385 25.53 -5.59 -1.04
C ASP A 385 24.05 -5.85 -1.34
N SER A 386 23.37 -6.42 -0.35
CA SER A 386 21.95 -6.76 -0.46
C SER A 386 21.10 -5.51 -0.72
N GLN A 387 21.49 -4.36 -0.17
CA GLN A 387 20.80 -3.09 -0.39
C GLN A 387 20.87 -2.68 -1.87
N ALA A 388 22.07 -2.67 -2.47
CA ALA A 388 22.24 -2.31 -3.87
C ALA A 388 21.51 -3.29 -4.80
N LEU A 389 21.56 -4.59 -4.51
CA LEU A 389 20.83 -5.60 -5.28
C LEU A 389 19.32 -5.35 -5.24
N PHE A 390 18.78 -5.06 -4.07
CA PHE A 390 17.37 -4.75 -3.90
C PHE A 390 16.94 -3.49 -4.64
N GLN A 391 17.67 -2.40 -4.41
CA GLN A 391 17.36 -1.13 -5.04
C GLN A 391 17.41 -1.25 -6.56
N LYS A 392 18.33 -2.03 -7.12
CA LYS A 392 18.38 -2.32 -8.55
C LYS A 392 17.12 -3.00 -9.04
N VAL A 393 16.72 -4.12 -8.41
CA VAL A 393 15.53 -4.88 -8.82
C VAL A 393 14.25 -4.02 -8.72
N TYR A 394 14.09 -3.25 -7.64
CA TYR A 394 12.94 -2.36 -7.49
C TYR A 394 12.93 -1.25 -8.54
N LYS A 395 14.09 -0.66 -8.89
CA LYS A 395 14.17 0.38 -9.92
C LYS A 395 13.92 -0.15 -11.32
N GLU A 396 14.42 -1.34 -11.64
CA GLU A 396 14.34 -1.90 -13.00
C GLU A 396 13.00 -2.59 -13.30
N ARG A 397 12.33 -3.17 -12.30
CA ARG A 397 11.12 -3.98 -12.52
C ARG A 397 9.84 -3.38 -11.94
N TRP A 398 9.91 -2.59 -10.87
CA TRP A 398 8.71 -2.10 -10.20
C TRP A 398 8.24 -0.75 -10.72
N VAL A 399 9.19 0.12 -11.04
CA VAL A 399 8.92 1.45 -11.58
C VAL A 399 8.57 1.33 -13.06
N THR A 400 7.63 2.15 -13.52
CA THR A 400 7.31 2.29 -14.93
C THR A 400 7.62 3.71 -15.36
N ASP A 401 8.70 3.87 -16.12
CA ASP A 401 8.95 5.09 -16.89
C ASP A 401 8.17 5.00 -18.21
N MET A 402 6.98 5.60 -18.23
CA MET A 402 6.10 5.56 -19.39
C MET A 402 6.74 6.20 -20.60
N ARG A 403 7.42 7.34 -20.45
CA ARG A 403 8.04 8.06 -21.57
C ARG A 403 9.12 7.22 -22.23
N SER A 404 10.02 6.65 -21.45
CA SER A 404 11.04 5.73 -21.96
C SER A 404 10.41 4.50 -22.62
N LYS A 405 9.36 3.92 -22.01
CA LYS A 405 8.66 2.76 -22.58
C LYS A 405 8.03 3.10 -23.94
N ILE A 406 7.28 4.19 -24.05
CA ILE A 406 6.65 4.65 -25.29
C ILE A 406 7.70 4.92 -26.37
N ALA A 407 8.82 5.56 -26.02
CA ALA A 407 9.92 5.82 -26.94
C ALA A 407 10.53 4.51 -27.48
N THR A 408 10.75 3.50 -26.63
CA THR A 408 11.27 2.19 -27.07
C THR A 408 10.32 1.43 -27.99
N MET A 409 9.01 1.71 -27.91
CA MET A 409 7.99 1.14 -28.78
C MET A 409 7.81 1.91 -30.10
N GLY A 410 8.57 3.01 -30.30
CA GLY A 410 8.50 3.81 -31.52
C GLY A 410 7.23 4.64 -31.68
N ILE A 411 6.42 4.77 -30.62
CA ILE A 411 5.21 5.58 -30.60
C ILE A 411 5.63 7.06 -30.46
N LYS A 412 5.12 7.91 -31.35
CA LYS A 412 5.48 9.34 -31.41
C LYS A 412 4.23 10.21 -31.24
N ALA A 413 4.44 11.44 -30.80
CA ALA A 413 3.42 12.48 -30.87
C ALA A 413 3.05 12.77 -32.34
N GLU A 414 1.79 13.07 -32.58
CA GLU A 414 1.24 13.42 -33.90
C GLU A 414 1.65 14.82 -34.37
#